data_AF-A0A423XQK7-F1
#
_entry.id   AF-A0A423XQK7-F1
#
_cell.length_a   1.000
_cell.length_b   1.000
_cell.length_c   1.000
_cell.angle_alpha   90.00
_cell.angle_beta   90.00
_cell.angle_gamma   90.00
#
_symmetry.space_group_name_H-M   'P 1'
#
loop_
_entity.id
_entity.type
_entity.pdbx_description
1 polymer ?
#
loop_
_entity_poly.entity_id
_entity_poly.type
_entity_poly.pdbx_seq_one_letter_code
_entity_poly.pdbx_strand_id
1 'polypeptide(L)' 'MTKQQKTVLNMAKFIQAQSLLLLEKLNELDFDAEADLCEKLHEDAEQLFCTLAIRLDALQGDL' A
#
# COMPACT_ATOMS: atom_id res chain seq x y z
N MET A 1 4.78 1.28 -19.16
CA MET A 1 3.63 1.41 -18.22
C MET A 1 2.70 2.55 -18.65
N THR A 2 1.39 2.31 -18.81
CA THR A 2 0.39 3.34 -19.18
C THR A 2 0.10 4.31 -18.03
N LYS A 3 -0.60 5.42 -18.33
CA LYS A 3 -1.01 6.39 -17.30
C LYS A 3 -1.91 5.75 -16.22
N GLN A 4 -2.88 4.93 -16.64
CA GLN A 4 -3.78 4.25 -15.72
C GLN A 4 -3.04 3.23 -14.83
N GLN A 5 -2.09 2.48 -15.41
CA GLN A 5 -1.24 1.56 -14.65
C GLN A 5 -0.40 2.29 -13.60
N LYS A 6 0.19 3.44 -13.96
CA LYS A 6 0.91 4.28 -12.99
C LYS A 6 -0.01 4.82 -11.89
N THR A 7 -1.23 5.20 -12.23
CA THR A 7 -2.21 5.69 -11.24
C THR A 7 -2.52 4.63 -10.19
N VAL A 8 -2.85 3.39 -10.59
CA VAL A 8 -3.18 2.34 -9.61
C VAL A 8 -1.98 1.98 -8.73
N LEU A 9 -0.77 1.96 -9.29
CA LEU A 9 0.45 1.72 -8.53
C LEU A 9 0.74 2.83 -7.51
N ASN A 10 0.58 4.09 -7.93
CA ASN A 10 0.74 5.25 -7.05
C ASN A 10 -0.31 5.27 -5.94
N MET A 11 -1.55 4.86 -6.22
CA MET A 11 -2.60 4.75 -5.20
C MET A 11 -2.27 3.68 -4.16
N ALA A 12 -1.80 2.50 -4.57
CA ALA A 12 -1.37 1.46 -3.63
C ALA A 12 -0.21 1.93 -2.74
N LYS A 13 0.79 2.58 -3.33
CA LYS A 13 1.91 3.18 -2.59
C LYS A 13 1.46 4.28 -1.62
N PHE A 14 0.49 5.09 -2.03
CA PHE A 14 -0.07 6.15 -1.18
C PHE A 14 -0.79 5.55 0.03
N ILE A 15 -1.62 4.53 -0.18
CA ILE A 15 -2.34 3.84 0.91
C ILE A 15 -1.34 3.22 1.89
N GLN A 16 -0.29 2.54 1.41
CA GLN A 16 0.77 1.98 2.24
C GLN A 16 1.45 3.05 3.12
N ALA A 17 1.77 4.22 2.55
CA ALA A 17 2.38 5.30 3.30
C ALA A 17 1.42 5.94 4.33
N GLN A 18 0.14 6.07 3.96
CA GLN A 18 -0.88 6.64 4.86
C GLN A 18 -1.26 5.69 6.00
N SER A 19 -1.28 4.37 5.76
CA SER A 19 -1.52 3.39 6.83
C SER A 19 -0.39 3.40 7.86
N LEU A 20 0.87 3.56 7.44
CA LEU A 20 1.97 3.70 8.38
C LEU A 20 1.86 4.97 9.25
N LEU A 21 1.53 6.11 8.63
CA LEU A 21 1.31 7.36 9.36
C LEU A 21 0.11 7.26 10.31
N LEU A 22 -0.96 6.59 9.90
CA LEU A 22 -2.12 6.34 10.74
C LEU A 22 -1.75 5.47 11.94
N LEU A 23 -0.96 4.41 11.72
CA LEU A 23 -0.48 3.52 12.79
C LEU A 23 0.31 4.30 13.86
N GLU A 24 1.22 5.19 13.44
CA GLU A 24 1.94 6.09 14.37
C GLU A 24 0.97 6.92 15.21
N LYS A 25 -0.08 7.47 14.60
CA LYS A 25 -1.09 8.28 15.29
C LYS A 25 -1.98 7.47 16.22
N LEU A 26 -2.29 6.22 15.88
CA LEU A 26 -3.05 5.31 16.75
C LEU A 26 -2.23 4.90 17.97
N ASN A 27 -0.94 4.64 17.78
CA ASN A 27 -0.01 4.36 18.88
C ASN A 27 0.15 5.56 19.82
N GLU A 28 0.18 6.79 19.30
CA GLU A 28 0.20 8.01 20.13
C GLU A 28 -1.06 8.18 21.01
N LEU A 29 -2.17 7.54 20.64
CA LEU A 29 -3.46 7.62 21.34
C LEU A 29 -3.74 6.40 22.24
N ASP A 30 -2.82 5.44 22.33
CA ASP A 30 -3.00 4.16 23.03
C ASP A 30 -4.22 3.36 22.50
N PHE A 31 -4.50 3.45 21.18
CA PHE A 31 -5.62 2.74 20.54
C PHE A 31 -5.16 1.39 19.99
N ASP A 32 -4.83 0.45 20.90
CA ASP A 32 -4.19 -0.82 20.57
C ASP A 32 -4.96 -1.66 19.54
N ALA A 33 -6.29 -1.77 19.69
CA ALA A 33 -7.10 -2.59 18.79
C ALA A 33 -7.16 -2.00 17.37
N GLU A 34 -7.21 -0.68 17.26
CA GLU A 34 -7.14 0.02 15.99
C GLU A 34 -5.74 -0.03 15.38
N ALA A 35 -4.69 0.03 16.20
CA ALA A 35 -3.30 -0.15 15.75
C ALA A 35 -3.11 -1.54 15.14
N ASP A 36 -3.59 -2.60 15.79
CA ASP A 36 -3.56 -3.98 15.26
C ASP A 36 -4.30 -4.10 13.90
N LEU A 37 -5.42 -3.39 13.73
CA LEU A 37 -6.13 -3.33 12.46
C LEU A 37 -5.36 -2.54 11.40
N CYS A 38 -4.68 -1.46 11.80
CA CYS A 38 -3.91 -0.61 10.93
C CYS A 38 -2.61 -1.27 10.45
N GLU A 39 -1.97 -2.10 11.29
CA GLU A 39 -0.85 -2.96 10.91
C GLU A 39 -1.24 -3.91 9.77
N LYS A 40 -2.36 -4.64 9.92
CA LYS A 40 -2.87 -5.52 8.86
C LYS A 40 -3.17 -4.77 7.57
N LEU A 41 -3.77 -3.57 7.68
CA LEU A 41 -4.02 -2.71 6.53
C LEU A 41 -2.71 -2.29 5.85
N HIS A 42 -1.66 -2.02 6.61
CA HIS A 42 -0.34 -1.68 6.08
C HIS A 42 0.30 -2.85 5.34
N GLU A 43 0.28 -4.05 5.93
CA GLU A 43 0.77 -5.27 5.29
C GLU A 43 0.03 -5.58 3.99
N ASP A 44 -1.31 -5.50 4.00
CA ASP A 44 -2.14 -5.70 2.81
C ASP A 44 -1.83 -4.66 1.72
N ALA A 45 -1.64 -3.39 2.09
CA ALA A 45 -1.30 -2.32 1.16
C ALA A 45 0.10 -2.51 0.55
N GLU A 46 1.08 -2.95 1.34
CA GLU A 46 2.41 -3.33 0.85
C GLU A 46 2.34 -4.50 -0.13
N GLN A 47 1.64 -5.57 0.24
CA GLN A 47 1.46 -6.73 -0.62
C GLN A 47 0.76 -6.36 -1.94
N LEU A 48 -0.28 -5.50 -1.88
CA LEU A 48 -0.96 -4.99 -3.06
C LEU A 48 -0.02 -4.20 -3.97
N PHE A 49 0.77 -3.28 -3.39
CA PHE A 49 1.76 -2.50 -4.14
C PHE A 49 2.79 -3.41 -4.83
N CYS A 50 3.37 -4.36 -4.10
CA CYS A 50 4.34 -5.32 -4.64
C CYS A 50 3.75 -6.17 -5.77
N THR A 51 2.53 -6.71 -5.57
CA THR A 51 1.83 -7.53 -6.57
C THR A 51 1.54 -6.72 -7.84
N LEU A 52 1.09 -5.47 -7.70
CA LEU A 52 0.88 -4.56 -8.82
C LEU A 52 2.19 -4.23 -9.53
N ALA A 53 3.26 -3.93 -8.80
CA ALA A 53 4.56 -3.61 -9.38
C ALA A 53 5.07 -4.77 -10.25
N ILE A 54 5.06 -6.00 -9.73
CA ILE A 54 5.49 -7.20 -10.45
C ILE A 54 4.63 -7.42 -11.70
N ARG A 55 3.30 -7.37 -11.56
CA ARG A 55 2.37 -7.60 -12.67
C ARG A 55 2.52 -6.55 -13.77
N LEU A 56 2.71 -5.29 -13.41
CA LEU A 56 2.86 -4.19 -14.36
C LEU A 56 4.24 -4.15 -15.00
N ASP A 57 5.27 -4.69 -14.36
CA ASP A 57 6.60 -4.87 -14.93
C ASP A 57 6.60 -6.01 -15.97
N ALA A 58 6.01 -7.16 -15.65
CA ALA A 58 5.85 -8.27 -16.58
C ALA A 58 5.10 -7.86 -17.87
N LEU A 59 4.01 -7.08 -17.73
CA LEU A 59 3.26 -6.54 -18.88
C LEU A 59 4.07 -5.56 -19.76
N GLN A 60 5.22 -5.06 -19.29
CA GLN A 60 6.12 -4.23 -20.09
C GLN A 60 7.19 -5.03 -20.81
N GLY A 61 7.53 -6.24 -20.33
CA GLY A 61 8.47 -7.13 -21.00
C GLY A 61 7.86 -7.88 -22.20
N ASP A 62 6.53 -8.04 -22.21
CA ASP A 62 5.78 -8.70 -23.28
C ASP A 62 5.36 -7.77 -24.44
N LEU A 63 5.74 -6.47 -24.41
CA LEU A 63 5.44 -5.47 -25.44
C LEU A 63 6.72 -4.95 -26.10
#